data_AF-A0A8K1CUX7-F1
#
_entry.id   AF-A0A8K1CUX7-F1
#
_cell.length_a   1.000
_cell.length_b   1.000
_cell.length_c   1.000
_cell.angle_alpha   90.00
_cell.angle_beta   90.00
_cell.angle_gamma   90.00
#
_symmetry.space_group_name_H-M   'P 1'
#
loop_
_entity.id
_entity.type
_entity.pdbx_description
1 polymer ?
#
loop_
_entity_poly.entity_id
_entity_poly.type
_entity_poly.pdbx_seq_one_letter_code
_entity_poly.pdbx_strand_id
1 'polypeptide(L)'
;MALETQSVWCLYPYKRCLEPRAIKPSGQLHKLCEHHRRQANKTQQRLEYRKRLRQLEEMQIQLDEELKRNAELEALARGATDASISDEGAIELTDEEMNILLQMLSD
;
A
#
# COMPACT_ATOMS: atom_id res chain seq x y z
N MET A 1 -34.81 -41.91 10.12
CA MET A 1 -34.02 -40.69 10.40
C MET A 1 -32.89 -41.08 11.33
N ALA A 2 -31.65 -41.21 10.84
CA ALA A 2 -30.51 -41.53 11.68
C ALA A 2 -30.18 -40.31 12.54
N LEU A 3 -30.45 -40.40 13.85
CA LEU A 3 -29.93 -39.46 14.82
C LEU A 3 -28.42 -39.75 14.94
N GLU A 4 -27.63 -39.17 14.05
CA GLU A 4 -26.19 -39.14 14.17
C GLU A 4 -25.84 -38.41 15.48
N THR A 5 -25.54 -39.20 16.51
CA THR A 5 -25.02 -38.70 17.78
C THR A 5 -23.66 -38.09 17.52
N GLN A 6 -23.67 -36.80 17.22
CA GLN A 6 -22.48 -36.02 16.94
C GLN A 6 -21.58 -36.05 18.18
N SER A 7 -20.42 -36.73 18.09
CA SER A 7 -19.47 -36.94 19.21
C SER A 7 -19.29 -35.68 20.04
N VAL A 8 -19.49 -35.71 21.35
CA VAL A 8 -19.39 -34.50 22.20
C VAL A 8 -17.94 -34.02 22.37
N TRP A 9 -16.95 -34.82 21.98
CA TRP A 9 -15.54 -34.60 22.24
C TRP A 9 -14.86 -33.75 21.15
N CYS A 10 -13.89 -32.95 21.57
CA CYS A 10 -13.09 -32.11 20.67
C CYS A 10 -12.37 -32.91 19.58
N LEU A 11 -12.52 -32.46 18.33
CA LEU A 11 -11.91 -33.06 17.13
C LEU A 11 -10.57 -32.40 16.77
N TYR A 12 -9.69 -32.22 17.76
CA TYR A 12 -8.37 -31.63 17.51
C TYR A 12 -7.48 -32.65 16.77
N PRO A 13 -6.86 -32.29 15.63
CA PRO A 13 -6.28 -33.28 14.72
C PRO A 13 -4.96 -33.91 15.18
N TYR A 14 -4.17 -33.21 16.00
CA TYR A 14 -2.83 -33.69 16.38
C TYR A 14 -2.82 -34.61 17.60
N LYS A 15 -3.61 -34.27 18.63
CA LYS A 15 -3.69 -35.06 19.86
C LYS A 15 -5.15 -35.23 20.28
N ARG A 16 -5.49 -36.39 20.82
CA ARG A 16 -6.82 -36.64 21.37
C ARG A 16 -7.08 -35.65 22.50
N CYS A 17 -8.20 -34.94 22.41
CA CYS A 17 -8.63 -33.97 23.40
C CYS A 17 -9.90 -34.51 24.07
N LEU A 18 -9.90 -34.51 25.41
CA LEU A 18 -11.03 -35.00 26.22
C LEU A 18 -11.97 -33.87 26.65
N GLU A 19 -11.71 -32.63 26.23
CA GLU A 19 -12.61 -31.51 26.47
C GLU A 19 -13.82 -31.58 25.53
N PRO A 20 -15.02 -31.20 25.99
CA PRO A 20 -16.21 -31.15 25.15
C PRO A 20 -16.09 -30.07 24.07
N ARG A 21 -16.79 -30.27 22.95
CA ARG A 21 -16.89 -29.27 21.88
C ARG A 21 -17.60 -28.04 22.39
N ALA A 22 -17.10 -26.87 22.01
CA ALA A 22 -17.76 -25.61 22.36
C ALA A 22 -19.12 -25.52 21.66
N ILE A 23 -20.07 -24.82 22.26
CA ILE A 23 -21.42 -24.63 21.71
C ILE A 23 -21.49 -23.25 21.05
N LYS A 24 -22.00 -23.19 19.82
CA LYS A 24 -22.33 -21.92 19.13
C LYS A 24 -23.54 -21.27 19.80
N PRO A 25 -23.76 -19.96 19.64
CA PRO A 25 -25.01 -19.31 20.08
C PRO A 25 -26.29 -19.97 19.51
N SER A 26 -26.18 -20.59 18.34
CA SER A 26 -27.27 -21.36 17.71
C SER A 26 -27.55 -22.72 18.35
N GLY A 27 -26.83 -23.12 19.40
CA GLY A 27 -26.93 -24.42 20.03
C GLY A 27 -26.17 -25.55 19.32
N GLN A 28 -25.62 -25.32 18.14
CA GLN A 28 -24.81 -26.31 17.42
C GLN A 28 -23.40 -26.44 18.02
N LEU A 29 -22.84 -27.65 18.02
CA LEU A 29 -21.45 -27.87 18.43
C LEU A 29 -20.45 -27.35 17.39
N HIS A 30 -19.40 -26.69 17.87
CA HIS A 30 -18.18 -26.47 17.11
C HIS A 30 -17.47 -27.81 16.83
N LYS A 31 -16.39 -27.78 16.03
CA LYS A 31 -15.50 -28.95 15.86
C LYS A 31 -14.53 -29.12 17.03
N LEU A 32 -14.13 -28.02 17.66
CA LEU A 32 -13.11 -27.97 18.70
C LEU A 32 -13.71 -27.55 20.04
N CYS A 33 -13.04 -27.92 21.14
CA CYS A 33 -13.31 -27.35 22.45
C CYS A 33 -12.90 -25.87 22.51
N GLU A 34 -13.32 -25.20 23.57
CA GLU A 34 -13.08 -23.77 23.74
C GLU A 34 -11.58 -23.42 23.78
N HIS A 35 -10.77 -24.23 24.46
CA HIS A 35 -9.31 -24.06 24.50
C HIS A 35 -8.69 -24.08 23.09
N HIS A 36 -8.98 -25.11 22.29
CA HIS A 36 -8.43 -25.23 20.95
C HIS A 36 -9.02 -24.19 19.97
N ARG A 37 -10.26 -23.73 20.17
CA ARG A 37 -10.82 -22.60 19.39
C ARG A 37 -10.04 -21.32 19.62
N ARG A 38 -9.75 -20.96 20.87
CA ARG A 38 -8.96 -19.76 21.19
C ARG A 38 -7.54 -19.86 20.62
N GLN A 39 -6.92 -21.04 20.72
CA GLN A 39 -5.60 -21.26 20.15
C GLN A 39 -5.62 -21.13 18.62
N ALA A 40 -6.61 -21.72 17.94
CA ALA A 40 -6.77 -21.60 16.50
C ALA A 40 -6.98 -20.14 16.07
N ASN A 41 -7.82 -19.38 16.78
CA ASN A 41 -8.04 -17.96 16.53
C ASN A 41 -6.73 -17.16 16.69
N LYS A 42 -5.95 -17.44 17.74
CA LYS A 42 -4.65 -16.77 17.96
C LYS A 42 -3.66 -17.08 16.82
N THR A 43 -3.62 -18.32 16.36
CA THR A 43 -2.78 -18.70 15.22
C THR A 43 -3.26 -18.02 13.93
N GLN A 44 -4.57 -17.99 13.68
CA GLN A 44 -5.15 -17.29 12.53
C GLN A 44 -4.81 -15.80 12.57
N GLN A 45 -5.00 -15.13 13.71
CA GLN A 45 -4.66 -13.71 13.87
C GLN A 45 -3.18 -13.44 13.60
N ARG A 46 -2.27 -14.29 14.08
CA ARG A 46 -0.84 -14.19 13.80
C ARG A 46 -0.54 -14.36 12.31
N LEU A 47 -1.20 -15.30 11.65
CA LEU A 47 -1.04 -15.52 10.21
C LEU A 47 -1.51 -14.30 9.40
N GLU A 48 -2.70 -13.79 9.69
CA GLU A 48 -3.25 -12.60 9.02
C GLU A 48 -2.41 -11.35 9.30
N TYR A 49 -1.88 -11.21 10.53
CA TYR A 49 -0.96 -10.12 10.86
C TYR A 49 0.31 -10.19 10.01
N ARG A 50 0.95 -11.36 9.92
CA ARG A 50 2.13 -11.55 9.05
C ARG A 50 1.82 -11.31 7.58
N LYS A 51 0.63 -11.69 7.12
CA LYS A 51 0.18 -11.42 5.76
C LYS A 51 0.06 -9.93 5.49
N ARG A 52 -0.58 -9.19 6.41
CA ARG A 52 -0.68 -7.72 6.32
C ARG A 52 0.68 -7.03 6.34
N LEU A 53 1.61 -7.47 7.19
CA LEU A 53 2.96 -6.90 7.21
C LEU A 53 3.68 -7.07 5.88
N ARG A 54 3.61 -8.26 5.26
CA ARG A 54 4.20 -8.47 3.93
C ARG A 54 3.58 -7.57 2.86
N GLN A 55 2.26 -7.40 2.88
CA GLN A 55 1.58 -6.50 1.95
C GLN A 55 2.01 -5.04 2.13
N LEU A 56 2.21 -4.59 3.38
CA LEU A 56 2.71 -3.25 3.67
C LEU A 56 4.16 -3.09 3.21
N GLU A 57 5.00 -4.10 3.42
CA GLU A 57 6.39 -4.11 2.97
C GLU A 57 6.49 -4.08 1.44
N GLU A 58 5.70 -4.90 0.74
CA GLU A 58 5.59 -4.89 -0.73
C GLU A 58 5.15 -3.51 -1.26
N MET A 59 4.15 -2.90 -0.63
CA MET A 59 3.68 -1.56 -1.00
C MET A 59 4.71 -0.47 -0.71
N GLN A 60 5.46 -0.59 0.39
CA GLN A 60 6.55 0.35 0.70
C GLN A 60 7.66 0.27 -0.34
N ILE A 61 8.05 -0.95 -0.75
CA ILE A 61 9.05 -1.17 -1.80
C ILE A 61 8.58 -0.52 -3.12
N GLN A 62 7.32 -0.72 -3.50
CA GLN A 62 6.75 -0.10 -4.70
C GLN A 62 6.78 1.43 -4.65
N LEU A 63 6.45 2.01 -3.49
CA LEU A 63 6.51 3.46 -3.29
C LEU A 63 7.95 3.97 -3.39
N ASP A 64 8.91 3.29 -2.78
CA ASP A 64 10.32 3.67 -2.82
C ASP A 64 10.90 3.60 -4.25
N GLU A 65 10.48 2.60 -5.03
CA GLU A 65 10.83 2.49 -6.46
C GLU A 65 10.22 3.63 -7.28
N GLU A 66 8.96 3.99 -7.03
CA GLU A 66 8.31 5.11 -7.70
C GLU A 66 8.96 6.45 -7.36
N LEU A 67 9.30 6.68 -6.09
CA LEU A 67 10.01 7.88 -5.65
C LEU A 67 11.38 8.00 -6.35
N LYS A 68 12.13 6.89 -6.47
CA LYS A 68 13.40 6.88 -7.21
C LYS A 68 13.20 7.23 -8.68
N ARG A 69 12.23 6.62 -9.35
CA ARG A 69 11.90 6.92 -10.75
C ARG A 69 11.54 8.40 -10.94
N ASN A 70 10.73 8.95 -10.05
CA ASN A 70 10.35 10.36 -10.13
C ASN A 70 11.54 11.30 -9.90
N ALA A 71 12.42 10.98 -8.94
CA ALA A 71 13.64 11.75 -8.69
C ALA A 71 14.59 11.74 -9.91
N GLU A 72 14.73 10.59 -10.59
CA GLU A 72 15.50 10.47 -11.83
C GLU A 72 14.89 11.32 -12.96
N LEU A 73 13.57 11.28 -13.15
CA LEU A 73 12.86 12.11 -14.13
C LEU A 73 13.04 13.60 -13.85
N GLU A 74 12.95 14.02 -12.58
CA GLU A 74 13.20 15.42 -12.20
C GLU A 74 14.65 15.84 -12.43
N ALA A 75 15.62 14.97 -12.13
CA ALA A 75 17.03 15.26 -12.39
C ALA A 75 17.29 15.44 -13.90
N LEU A 76 16.68 14.61 -14.74
CA LEU A 76 16.72 14.76 -16.18
C LEU A 76 16.07 16.07 -16.65
N ALA A 77 14.91 16.43 -16.09
CA ALA A 77 14.22 17.68 -16.39
C ALA A 77 15.04 18.91 -15.97
N ARG A 78 15.67 18.90 -14.78
CA ARG A 78 16.58 19.97 -14.32
C ARG A 78 17.81 20.09 -15.24
N GLY A 79 18.39 18.97 -15.68
CA GLY A 79 19.47 18.98 -16.66
C GLY A 79 19.03 19.55 -18.02
N ALA A 80 17.77 19.39 -18.40
CA ALA A 80 17.21 19.99 -19.61
C ALA A 80 16.97 21.50 -19.46
N THR A 81 16.64 22.01 -18.26
CA THR A 81 16.48 23.46 -18.03
C THR A 81 17.81 24.21 -18.04
N ASP A 82 18.91 23.61 -17.56
CA ASP A 82 20.25 24.21 -17.63
C ASP A 82 20.80 24.27 -19.07
N ALA A 83 20.43 23.32 -19.94
CA ALA A 83 20.70 23.41 -21.37
C ALA A 83 19.83 24.47 -22.08
N SER A 84 18.70 24.84 -21.49
CA SER A 84 17.77 25.86 -22.01
C SER A 84 18.09 27.28 -21.51
N ILE A 85 19.04 27.44 -20.59
CA ILE A 85 19.71 28.74 -20.34
C ILE A 85 20.87 28.83 -21.33
N SER A 86 20.53 28.82 -22.62
CA SER A 86 21.41 29.32 -23.66
C SER A 86 21.19 30.83 -23.70
N ASP A 87 22.17 31.59 -23.22
CA ASP A 87 22.52 32.95 -23.67
C ASP A 87 21.47 33.66 -24.56
N GLU A 88 20.37 34.14 -23.96
CA GLU A 88 19.50 35.13 -24.59
C GLU A 88 20.30 36.44 -24.57
N GLY A 89 21.11 36.62 -25.62
CA GLY A 89 21.86 37.83 -25.86
C GLY A 89 20.98 39.05 -25.63
N ALA A 90 21.53 40.05 -24.93
CA ALA A 90 20.89 41.35 -24.82
C ALA A 90 20.47 41.81 -26.23
N ILE A 91 19.17 41.95 -26.47
CA ILE A 91 18.66 42.54 -27.70
C ILE A 91 19.08 44.01 -27.65
N GLU A 92 20.19 44.35 -28.29
CA GLU A 92 20.57 45.74 -28.55
C GLU A 92 19.58 46.32 -29.56
N LEU A 93 18.55 46.98 -29.04
CA LEU A 93 17.61 47.75 -29.85
C LEU A 93 18.40 48.86 -30.56
N THR A 94 18.25 48.95 -31.88
CA THR A 94 18.79 50.07 -32.64
C THR A 94 18.06 51.37 -32.28
N ASP A 95 18.71 52.51 -32.48
CA ASP A 95 18.10 53.83 -32.19
C ASP A 95 16.77 54.03 -32.93
N GLU A 96 16.61 53.38 -34.08
CA GLU A 96 15.39 53.41 -34.89
C GLU A 96 14.26 52.59 -34.24
N GLU A 97 14.57 51.41 -33.70
CA GLU A 97 13.62 50.58 -32.95
C GLU A 97 13.21 51.24 -31.62
N MET A 98 14.14 51.93 -30.96
CA MET A 98 13.86 52.72 -29.75
C MET A 98 12.90 53.88 -30.05
N ASN A 99 13.09 54.57 -31.17
CA ASN A 99 12.23 55.67 -31.60
C ASN A 99 10.82 55.19 -31.97
N ILE A 100 10.68 54.02 -32.58
CA ILE A 100 9.38 53.42 -32.89
C ILE A 100 8.60 53.13 -31.60
N LEU A 101 9.26 52.56 -30.59
CA LEU A 101 8.65 52.31 -29.28
C LEU A 101 8.22 53.60 -28.57
N LEU A 102 9.04 54.66 -28.64
CA LEU A 102 8.70 55.97 -28.08
C LEU A 102 7.51 56.63 -28.79
N GLN A 103 7.40 56.45 -30.10
CA GLN A 103 6.25 56.92 -30.88
C GLN A 103 4.96 56.20 -30.48
N MET A 104 5.03 54.88 -30.24
CA MET A 104 3.87 54.06 -29.86
C MET A 104 3.37 54.30 -28.43
N LEU A 105 4.21 54.85 -27.54
CA LEU A 105 3.87 55.15 -26.15
C LEU A 105 3.45 56.62 -25.93
N SER A 106 3.44 57.43 -26.98
CA SER A 106 3.06 58.85 -26.93
C SER A 106 1.69 59.17 -27.57
N ASP A 107 0.96 58.15 -28.01
CA ASP A 107 -0.49 58.18 -28.33
C ASP A 107 -1.31 57.55 -27.19
#